data_AF-A0ABD4Z8I7-F1
#
_entry.id   AF-A0ABD4Z8I7-F1
#
_cell.length_a   1.000
_cell.length_b   1.000
_cell.length_c   1.000
_cell.angle_alpha   90.00
_cell.angle_beta   90.00
_cell.angle_gamma   90.00
#
_symmetry.space_group_name_H-M   'P 1'
#
loop_
_entity.id
_entity.type
_entity.pdbx_description
1 polymer ?
#
loop_
_entity_poly.entity_id
_entity_poly.type
_entity_poly.pdbx_seq_one_letter_code
_entity_poly.pdbx_strand_id
1 'polypeptide(L)'
;MSCNIKELLSKLKERIHIDSSKVPRFNSVDDVELFDIFRGCVVKFIAGNEMDIVNEWLLHVKNVLDETSKLLGISGYTFPKEFISFMSDPFQHLKKKIFNYSYDLIRGNITLDEFYSKAFQALTTSIRTNLRSCYQIWALTSIIKILGEMGYTIAYPETKHLNFDRSGKQRLGIIPPNFILFNIGKGYLSFFHEAPRPLSWEDTSDLQRIWGLYTALRPDVMVYSGKVLNIVNLSNNPPVEKPDAILEFKELEDWWRRSRDLRGYFKKPLTAEEWKSKWIDGLFEGLGEAMGIRKSEVRKRVEEGSSLRVKEYQLIVLYKTTYKPMRMVLVSRKEIPSDIKKFFADYSIDVIDNVEFNEKKLEAVAQFLNDLASFGSADTVLIEVSKNVAAKLEEIKNVLNLRSIDAVIEYIIKKICVEDVKHDVVFC
;
A
#
# COMPACT_ATOMS: atom_id res chain seq x y z
N MET A 1 -30.50 -22.77 -6.93
CA MET A 1 -31.25 -22.74 -5.65
C MET A 1 -31.60 -21.30 -5.34
N SER A 2 -32.88 -20.92 -5.40
CA SER A 2 -33.30 -19.61 -4.91
C SER A 2 -33.29 -19.62 -3.39
N CYS A 3 -32.39 -18.85 -2.79
CA CYS A 3 -32.33 -18.69 -1.33
C CYS A 3 -33.54 -17.90 -0.83
N ASN A 4 -34.47 -18.54 -0.13
CA ASN A 4 -35.56 -17.85 0.56
C ASN A 4 -35.10 -17.37 1.95
N ILE A 5 -34.55 -16.15 2.01
CA ILE A 5 -33.94 -15.59 3.23
C ILE A 5 -34.96 -15.48 4.37
N LYS A 6 -36.23 -15.15 4.08
CA LYS A 6 -37.29 -15.03 5.10
C LYS A 6 -37.63 -16.37 5.72
N GLU A 7 -37.73 -17.42 4.91
CA GLU A 7 -37.99 -18.78 5.39
C GLU A 7 -36.82 -19.29 6.26
N LEU A 8 -35.58 -19.07 5.82
CA LEU A 8 -34.39 -19.42 6.60
C LEU A 8 -34.36 -18.70 7.95
N LEU A 9 -34.72 -17.41 7.97
CA LEU A 9 -34.82 -16.65 9.22
C LEU A 9 -35.91 -17.18 10.16
N SER A 10 -37.08 -17.58 9.63
CA SER A 10 -38.14 -18.19 10.45
C SER A 10 -37.64 -19.47 11.13
N LYS A 11 -37.04 -20.38 10.35
CA LYS A 11 -36.47 -21.62 10.85
C LYS A 11 -35.39 -21.38 11.91
N LEU A 12 -34.54 -20.36 11.70
CA LEU A 12 -33.53 -19.97 12.69
C LEU A 12 -34.15 -19.48 14.00
N LYS A 13 -35.18 -18.63 13.94
CA LYS A 13 -35.86 -18.12 15.14
C LYS A 13 -36.64 -19.19 15.90
N GLU A 14 -37.12 -20.22 15.21
CA GLU A 14 -37.78 -21.38 15.84
C GLU A 14 -36.80 -22.31 16.55
N ARG A 15 -35.59 -22.48 16.00
CA ARG A 15 -34.60 -23.44 16.49
C ARG A 15 -33.60 -22.86 17.49
N ILE A 16 -33.27 -21.57 17.37
CA ILE A 16 -32.24 -20.92 18.19
C ILE A 16 -32.88 -20.28 19.41
N HIS A 17 -32.51 -20.80 20.59
CA HIS A 17 -32.93 -20.24 21.86
C HIS A 17 -32.02 -19.09 22.28
N ILE A 18 -32.59 -18.01 22.83
CA ILE A 18 -31.84 -16.90 23.40
C ILE A 18 -31.80 -17.11 24.91
N ASP A 19 -30.60 -17.28 25.47
CA ASP A 19 -30.45 -17.46 26.91
C ASP A 19 -30.69 -16.15 27.71
N SER A 20 -30.68 -16.25 29.04
CA SER A 20 -30.86 -15.11 29.95
C SER A 20 -29.81 -14.00 29.79
N SER A 21 -28.66 -14.32 29.18
CA SER A 21 -27.59 -13.37 28.86
C SER A 21 -27.74 -12.75 27.46
N LYS A 22 -28.89 -12.98 26.79
CA LYS A 22 -29.18 -12.57 25.42
C LYS A 22 -28.22 -13.15 24.38
N VAL A 23 -27.63 -14.32 24.66
CA VAL A 23 -26.75 -15.02 23.71
C VAL A 23 -27.55 -16.10 22.97
N PRO A 24 -27.59 -16.06 21.63
CA PRO A 24 -28.17 -17.14 20.83
C PRO A 24 -27.39 -18.44 21.02
N ARG A 25 -28.09 -19.50 21.44
CA ARG A 25 -27.54 -20.85 21.65
C ARG A 25 -27.94 -21.77 20.50
N PHE A 26 -26.93 -22.35 19.88
CA PHE A 26 -27.05 -23.36 18.83
C PHE A 26 -26.97 -24.72 19.51
N ASN A 27 -28.04 -25.51 19.42
CA ASN A 27 -28.16 -26.77 20.16
C ASN A 27 -27.69 -27.98 19.34
N SER A 28 -27.52 -27.80 18.04
CA SER A 28 -27.08 -28.83 17.10
C SER A 28 -26.11 -28.28 16.05
N VAL A 29 -25.39 -29.20 15.38
CA VAL A 29 -24.58 -28.87 14.21
C VAL A 29 -25.47 -28.30 13.09
N ASP A 30 -26.66 -28.88 12.90
CA ASP A 30 -27.66 -28.43 11.93
C ASP A 30 -28.05 -26.96 12.12
N ASP A 31 -28.13 -26.46 13.35
CA ASP A 31 -28.45 -25.06 13.62
C ASP A 31 -27.31 -24.12 13.19
N VAL A 32 -26.06 -24.55 13.39
CA VAL A 32 -24.86 -23.82 12.97
C VAL A 32 -24.80 -23.78 11.44
N GLU A 33 -25.06 -24.91 10.79
CA GLU A 33 -25.13 -25.00 9.32
C GLU A 33 -26.26 -24.16 8.75
N LEU A 34 -27.45 -24.20 9.33
CA LEU A 34 -28.59 -23.36 8.91
C LEU A 34 -28.24 -21.87 8.99
N PHE A 35 -27.54 -21.46 10.04
CA PHE A 35 -27.10 -20.07 10.22
C PHE A 35 -26.00 -19.67 9.23
N ASP A 36 -25.13 -20.61 8.87
CA ASP A 36 -24.14 -20.43 7.83
C ASP A 36 -24.77 -20.29 6.43
N ILE A 37 -25.75 -21.14 6.11
CA ILE A 37 -26.55 -21.08 4.88
C ILE A 37 -27.28 -19.74 4.78
N PHE A 38 -27.94 -19.30 5.85
CA PHE A 38 -28.60 -17.99 5.91
C PHE A 38 -27.65 -16.86 5.55
N ARG A 39 -26.48 -16.79 6.20
CA ARG A 39 -25.46 -15.77 5.90
C ARG A 39 -24.96 -15.87 4.46
N GLY A 40 -24.73 -17.08 3.96
CA GLY A 40 -24.35 -17.32 2.56
C GLY A 40 -25.40 -16.81 1.57
N CYS A 41 -26.68 -17.05 1.85
CA CYS A 41 -27.79 -16.54 1.05
C CYS A 41 -27.84 -15.01 1.02
N VAL A 42 -27.63 -14.35 2.18
CA VAL A 42 -27.58 -12.89 2.27
C VAL A 42 -26.40 -12.33 1.46
N VAL A 43 -25.21 -12.92 1.58
CA VAL A 43 -24.04 -12.50 0.81
C VAL A 43 -24.28 -12.66 -0.70
N LYS A 44 -24.83 -13.81 -1.15
CA LYS A 44 -25.17 -14.01 -2.57
C LYS A 44 -26.19 -12.99 -3.07
N PHE A 45 -27.20 -12.69 -2.25
CA PHE A 45 -28.23 -11.71 -2.62
C PHE A 45 -27.66 -10.29 -2.77
N ILE A 46 -26.78 -9.87 -1.87
CA ILE A 46 -26.24 -8.51 -1.85
C ILE A 46 -25.06 -8.33 -2.80
N ALA A 47 -24.10 -9.25 -2.75
CA ALA A 47 -22.78 -9.12 -3.37
C ALA A 47 -22.53 -10.12 -4.49
N GLY A 48 -23.49 -11.01 -4.81
CA GLY A 48 -23.31 -12.09 -5.78
C GLY A 48 -22.80 -11.59 -7.14
N ASN A 49 -23.33 -10.47 -7.63
CA ASN A 49 -22.92 -9.89 -8.91
C ASN A 49 -21.51 -9.28 -8.88
N GLU A 50 -21.01 -8.87 -7.71
CA GLU A 50 -19.66 -8.32 -7.57
C GLU A 50 -18.60 -9.43 -7.43
N MET A 51 -19.00 -10.68 -7.15
CA MET A 51 -18.06 -11.78 -6.91
C MET A 51 -17.22 -12.15 -8.13
N ASP A 52 -17.77 -12.03 -9.34
CA ASP A 52 -17.02 -12.31 -10.56
C ASP A 52 -15.87 -11.31 -10.73
N ILE A 53 -16.14 -10.03 -10.51
CA ILE A 53 -15.12 -8.96 -10.53
C ILE A 53 -14.07 -9.21 -9.44
N VAL A 54 -14.49 -9.60 -8.24
CA VAL A 54 -13.58 -9.93 -7.14
C VAL A 54 -12.63 -11.07 -7.52
N ASN A 55 -13.17 -12.15 -8.10
CA ASN A 55 -12.39 -13.31 -8.48
C ASN A 55 -11.41 -12.98 -9.61
N GLU A 56 -11.84 -12.19 -10.60
CA GLU A 56 -10.99 -11.71 -11.69
C GLU A 56 -9.81 -10.88 -11.17
N TRP A 57 -10.05 -9.90 -10.30
CA TRP A 57 -8.98 -9.04 -9.76
C TRP A 57 -8.00 -9.84 -8.91
N LEU A 58 -8.50 -10.79 -8.11
CA LEU A 58 -7.64 -11.68 -7.33
C LEU A 58 -6.80 -12.60 -8.21
N LEU A 59 -7.31 -13.02 -9.37
CA LEU A 59 -6.54 -13.80 -10.33
C LEU A 59 -5.36 -12.98 -10.89
N HIS A 60 -5.59 -11.72 -11.29
CA HIS A 60 -4.51 -10.82 -11.72
C HIS A 60 -3.45 -10.63 -10.63
N VAL A 61 -3.86 -10.42 -9.39
CA VAL A 61 -2.94 -10.30 -8.24
C VAL A 61 -2.14 -11.59 -8.04
N LYS A 62 -2.79 -12.76 -8.05
CA LYS A 62 -2.12 -14.05 -7.85
C LYS A 62 -1.08 -14.33 -8.95
N ASN A 63 -1.43 -14.04 -10.20
CA ASN A 63 -0.53 -14.27 -11.33
C ASN A 63 0.72 -13.40 -11.23
N VAL A 64 0.56 -12.08 -11.03
CA VAL A 64 1.73 -11.18 -10.95
C VAL A 64 2.61 -11.49 -9.73
N LEU A 65 2.02 -11.89 -8.60
CA LEU A 65 2.79 -12.31 -7.41
C LEU A 65 3.60 -13.58 -7.68
N ASP A 66 3.02 -14.59 -8.36
CA ASP A 66 3.71 -15.83 -8.70
C ASP A 66 4.85 -15.60 -9.71
N GLU A 67 4.59 -14.82 -10.76
CA GLU A 67 5.60 -14.47 -11.77
C GLU A 67 6.77 -13.68 -11.16
N THR A 68 6.46 -12.68 -10.34
CA THR A 68 7.48 -11.87 -9.64
C THR A 68 8.27 -12.73 -8.65
N SER A 69 7.62 -13.68 -7.98
CA SER A 69 8.30 -14.59 -7.06
C SER A 69 9.33 -15.46 -7.75
N LYS A 70 8.98 -16.01 -8.91
CA LYS A 70 9.90 -16.82 -9.72
C LYS A 70 11.06 -15.98 -10.24
N LEU A 71 10.79 -14.77 -10.71
CA LEU A 71 11.78 -13.86 -11.27
C LEU A 71 12.82 -13.40 -10.22
N LEU A 72 12.35 -12.96 -9.05
CA LEU A 72 13.20 -12.33 -8.03
C LEU A 72 13.62 -13.27 -6.90
N GLY A 73 13.18 -14.53 -6.92
CA GLY A 73 13.44 -15.49 -5.84
C GLY A 73 12.78 -15.08 -4.52
N ILE A 74 11.56 -14.55 -4.56
CA ILE A 74 10.79 -14.15 -3.37
C ILE A 74 10.35 -15.41 -2.63
N SER A 75 10.65 -15.47 -1.33
CA SER A 75 10.31 -16.60 -0.47
C SER A 75 8.86 -16.55 0.03
N GLY A 76 8.22 -15.38 -0.03
CA GLY A 76 6.80 -15.20 0.23
C GLY A 76 6.41 -13.74 0.44
N TYR A 77 5.14 -13.54 0.79
CA TYR A 77 4.55 -12.22 0.97
C TYR A 77 3.81 -12.12 2.31
N THR A 78 3.89 -10.96 2.96
CA THR A 78 2.96 -10.60 4.04
C THR A 78 1.94 -9.57 3.57
N PHE A 79 0.70 -9.76 4.01
CA PHE A 79 -0.42 -8.84 3.74
C PHE A 79 -1.22 -8.57 5.01
N PRO A 80 -2.01 -7.48 5.07
CA PRO A 80 -2.93 -7.26 6.17
C PRO A 80 -3.86 -8.47 6.38
N LYS A 81 -4.13 -8.87 7.63
CA LYS A 81 -4.98 -10.04 7.97
C LYS A 81 -6.31 -10.06 7.24
N GLU A 82 -6.94 -8.90 7.11
CA GLU A 82 -8.20 -8.72 6.38
C GLU A 82 -8.05 -9.11 4.91
N PHE A 83 -7.00 -8.62 4.25
CA PHE A 83 -6.72 -8.94 2.85
C PHE A 83 -6.34 -10.41 2.66
N ILE A 84 -5.54 -11.00 3.57
CA ILE A 84 -5.25 -12.45 3.55
C ILE A 84 -6.55 -13.26 3.58
N SER A 85 -7.43 -12.97 4.55
CA SER A 85 -8.69 -13.69 4.65
C SER A 85 -9.56 -13.50 3.40
N PHE A 86 -9.51 -12.34 2.77
CA PHE A 86 -10.25 -12.05 1.54
C PHE A 86 -9.68 -12.79 0.33
N MET A 87 -8.36 -12.78 0.13
CA MET A 87 -7.69 -13.47 -0.98
C MET A 87 -7.89 -14.99 -0.94
N SER A 88 -7.91 -15.58 0.26
CA SER A 88 -8.06 -17.03 0.43
C SER A 88 -9.47 -17.51 0.10
N ASP A 89 -10.49 -16.82 0.62
CA ASP A 89 -11.90 -17.11 0.34
C ASP A 89 -12.74 -15.83 0.53
N PRO A 90 -13.01 -15.08 -0.55
CA PRO A 90 -13.72 -13.81 -0.47
C PRO A 90 -15.16 -14.01 0.04
N PHE A 91 -15.81 -15.11 -0.33
CA PHE A 91 -17.18 -15.39 0.06
C PHE A 91 -17.30 -15.65 1.57
N GLN A 92 -16.41 -16.48 2.11
CA GLN A 92 -16.33 -16.72 3.56
C GLN A 92 -15.91 -15.48 4.33
N HIS A 93 -15.00 -14.67 3.78
CA HIS A 93 -14.64 -13.39 4.37
C HIS A 93 -15.85 -12.47 4.52
N LEU A 94 -16.66 -12.33 3.47
CA LEU A 94 -17.87 -11.52 3.48
C LEU A 94 -18.92 -12.03 4.48
N LYS A 95 -19.09 -13.36 4.59
CA LYS A 95 -19.95 -13.96 5.63
C LYS A 95 -19.53 -13.58 7.05
N LYS A 96 -18.22 -13.42 7.32
CA LYS A 96 -17.72 -12.97 8.63
C LYS A 96 -18.12 -11.53 8.92
N LYS A 97 -18.20 -10.65 7.90
CA LYS A 97 -18.57 -9.23 8.07
C LYS A 97 -19.98 -9.02 8.57
N ILE A 98 -20.90 -9.93 8.23
CA ILE A 98 -22.30 -9.85 8.66
C ILE A 98 -22.61 -10.69 9.90
N PHE A 99 -21.60 -11.33 10.50
CA PHE A 99 -21.80 -12.25 11.63
C PHE A 99 -22.52 -11.57 12.79
N ASN A 100 -21.98 -10.46 13.32
CA ASN A 100 -22.57 -9.75 14.45
C ASN A 100 -23.98 -9.22 14.14
N TYR A 101 -24.18 -8.66 12.94
CA TYR A 101 -25.51 -8.19 12.53
C TYR A 101 -26.53 -9.34 12.42
N SER A 102 -26.09 -10.53 12.02
CA SER A 102 -26.96 -11.71 11.92
C SER A 102 -27.37 -12.19 13.32
N TYR A 103 -26.45 -12.13 14.31
CA TYR A 103 -26.77 -12.37 15.72
C TYR A 103 -27.78 -11.36 16.26
N ASP A 104 -27.59 -10.06 15.97
CA ASP A 104 -28.51 -9.02 16.42
C ASP A 104 -29.91 -9.18 15.82
N LEU A 105 -30.00 -9.63 14.56
CA LEU A 105 -31.28 -9.96 13.92
C LEU A 105 -31.99 -11.14 14.59
N ILE A 106 -31.25 -12.21 14.93
CA ILE A 106 -31.79 -13.38 15.65
C ILE A 106 -32.29 -12.96 17.04
N ARG A 107 -31.53 -12.12 17.75
CA ARG A 107 -31.90 -11.57 19.06
C ARG A 107 -33.14 -10.68 19.03
N GLY A 108 -33.57 -10.23 17.85
CA GLY A 108 -34.60 -9.22 17.70
C GLY A 108 -34.15 -7.81 18.09
N ASN A 109 -32.85 -7.57 18.21
CA ASN A 109 -32.28 -6.24 18.48
C ASN A 109 -32.41 -5.30 17.28
N ILE A 110 -32.50 -5.87 16.08
CA ILE A 110 -32.71 -5.15 14.83
C ILE A 110 -33.78 -5.86 13.99
N THR A 111 -34.48 -5.08 13.18
CA THR A 111 -35.43 -5.59 12.19
C THR A 111 -34.72 -6.18 10.97
N LEU A 112 -35.46 -6.89 10.13
CA LEU A 112 -34.91 -7.45 8.88
C LEU A 112 -34.44 -6.34 7.92
N ASP A 113 -35.17 -5.23 7.83
CA ASP A 113 -34.82 -4.11 6.96
C ASP A 113 -33.55 -3.39 7.45
N GLU A 114 -33.43 -3.17 8.76
CA GLU A 114 -32.21 -2.64 9.38
C GLU A 114 -31.02 -3.57 9.17
N PHE A 115 -31.22 -4.89 9.30
CA PHE A 115 -30.20 -5.88 9.01
C PHE A 115 -29.72 -5.78 7.57
N TYR A 116 -30.64 -5.73 6.59
CA TYR A 116 -30.27 -5.59 5.18
C TYR A 116 -29.47 -4.32 4.91
N SER A 117 -29.90 -3.19 5.47
CA SER A 117 -29.17 -1.91 5.33
C SER A 117 -27.74 -2.00 5.89
N LYS A 118 -27.57 -2.54 7.11
CA LYS A 118 -26.25 -2.71 7.74
C LYS A 118 -25.39 -3.73 7.00
N ALA A 119 -25.97 -4.85 6.59
CA ALA A 119 -25.28 -5.89 5.83
C ALA A 119 -24.80 -5.35 4.47
N PHE A 120 -25.67 -4.62 3.75
CA PHE A 120 -25.32 -3.99 2.48
C PHE A 120 -24.10 -3.06 2.65
N GLN A 121 -24.17 -2.13 3.60
CA GLN A 121 -23.06 -1.19 3.86
C GLN A 121 -21.76 -1.91 4.24
N ALA A 122 -21.82 -2.92 5.12
CA ALA A 122 -20.66 -3.66 5.58
C ALA A 122 -20.01 -4.47 4.44
N LEU A 123 -20.82 -5.15 3.63
CA LEU A 123 -20.35 -5.95 2.50
C LEU A 123 -19.75 -5.07 1.40
N THR A 124 -20.46 -4.03 0.96
CA THR A 124 -19.97 -3.09 -0.06
C THR A 124 -18.67 -2.40 0.38
N THR A 125 -18.58 -1.97 1.66
CA THR A 125 -17.36 -1.36 2.18
C THR A 125 -16.20 -2.36 2.20
N SER A 126 -16.47 -3.60 2.62
CA SER A 126 -15.47 -4.68 2.63
C SER A 126 -14.96 -4.99 1.24
N ILE A 127 -15.83 -5.14 0.25
CA ILE A 127 -15.45 -5.41 -1.14
C ILE A 127 -14.63 -4.26 -1.69
N ARG A 128 -15.11 -3.01 -1.60
CA ARG A 128 -14.40 -1.84 -2.11
C ARG A 128 -13.01 -1.68 -1.49
N THR A 129 -12.88 -1.86 -0.18
CA THR A 129 -11.59 -1.75 0.52
C THR A 129 -10.61 -2.82 0.05
N ASN A 130 -11.07 -4.07 -0.09
CA ASN A 130 -10.19 -5.15 -0.55
C ASN A 130 -9.86 -5.06 -2.05
N LEU A 131 -10.77 -4.58 -2.90
CA LEU A 131 -10.50 -4.34 -4.32
C LEU A 131 -9.47 -3.20 -4.51
N ARG A 132 -9.52 -2.14 -3.69
CA ARG A 132 -8.46 -1.14 -3.62
C ARG A 132 -7.11 -1.78 -3.34
N SER A 133 -7.03 -2.63 -2.30
CA SER A 133 -5.81 -3.37 -1.98
C SER A 133 -5.36 -4.28 -3.13
N CYS A 134 -6.28 -4.96 -3.81
CA CYS A 134 -5.96 -5.79 -4.98
C CYS A 134 -5.26 -4.95 -6.05
N TYR A 135 -5.85 -3.82 -6.45
CA TYR A 135 -5.31 -3.00 -7.53
C TYR A 135 -3.94 -2.39 -7.17
N GLN A 136 -3.81 -1.87 -5.95
CA GLN A 136 -2.56 -1.30 -5.44
C GLN A 136 -1.43 -2.35 -5.37
N ILE A 137 -1.73 -3.55 -4.87
CA ILE A 137 -0.76 -4.65 -4.80
C ILE A 137 -0.40 -5.11 -6.21
N TRP A 138 -1.39 -5.27 -7.10
CA TRP A 138 -1.13 -5.65 -8.49
C TRP A 138 -0.20 -4.64 -9.18
N ALA A 139 -0.53 -3.35 -9.12
CA ALA A 139 0.24 -2.32 -9.81
C ALA A 139 1.66 -2.19 -9.25
N LEU A 140 1.81 -2.20 -7.92
CA LEU A 140 3.13 -2.14 -7.29
C LEU A 140 3.96 -3.38 -7.60
N THR A 141 3.37 -4.58 -7.55
CA THR A 141 4.07 -5.84 -7.88
C THR A 141 4.46 -5.87 -9.35
N SER A 142 3.60 -5.38 -10.25
CA SER A 142 3.92 -5.27 -11.68
C SER A 142 5.12 -4.36 -11.93
N ILE A 143 5.20 -3.21 -11.24
CA ILE A 143 6.37 -2.31 -11.33
C ILE A 143 7.64 -3.01 -10.82
N ILE A 144 7.55 -3.75 -9.72
CA ILE A 144 8.67 -4.53 -9.17
C ILE A 144 9.12 -5.61 -10.16
N LYS A 145 8.17 -6.31 -10.80
CA LYS A 145 8.45 -7.33 -11.83
C LYS A 145 9.23 -6.73 -12.98
N ILE A 146 8.76 -5.61 -13.54
CA ILE A 146 9.43 -4.92 -14.65
C ILE A 146 10.84 -4.47 -14.23
N LEU A 147 11.01 -3.92 -13.02
CA LEU A 147 12.34 -3.60 -12.49
C LEU A 147 13.21 -4.85 -12.36
N GLY A 148 12.64 -5.99 -11.96
CA GLY A 148 13.34 -7.28 -11.95
C GLY A 148 13.82 -7.70 -13.34
N GLU A 149 13.01 -7.51 -14.37
CA GLU A 149 13.38 -7.75 -15.77
C GLU A 149 14.51 -6.80 -16.23
N MET A 150 14.61 -5.60 -15.63
CA MET A 150 15.72 -4.66 -15.81
C MET A 150 16.97 -5.00 -14.98
N GLY A 151 17.01 -6.16 -14.31
CA GLY A 151 18.17 -6.65 -13.56
C GLY A 151 18.22 -6.23 -12.09
N TYR A 152 17.12 -5.70 -11.54
CA TYR A 152 17.04 -5.47 -10.09
C TYR A 152 16.82 -6.77 -9.32
N THR A 153 17.40 -6.83 -8.13
CA THR A 153 17.22 -7.92 -7.15
C THR A 153 16.75 -7.36 -5.82
N ILE A 154 16.20 -8.21 -4.95
CA ILE A 154 15.76 -7.79 -3.62
C ILE A 154 16.99 -7.72 -2.70
N ALA A 155 17.34 -6.51 -2.28
CA ALA A 155 18.39 -6.26 -1.31
C ALA A 155 17.88 -6.17 0.14
N TYR A 156 16.58 -5.90 0.32
CA TYR A 156 15.91 -5.93 1.61
C TYR A 156 14.42 -6.30 1.44
N PRO A 157 13.84 -7.11 2.34
CA PRO A 157 14.50 -7.83 3.42
C PRO A 157 15.42 -8.94 2.88
N GLU A 158 16.48 -9.26 3.63
CA GLU A 158 17.46 -10.30 3.31
C GLU A 158 16.81 -11.70 3.21
N THR A 159 15.70 -11.91 3.91
CA THR A 159 14.89 -13.14 3.82
C THR A 159 14.13 -13.30 2.51
N LYS A 160 14.13 -12.25 1.67
CA LYS A 160 13.37 -12.16 0.41
C LYS A 160 11.86 -12.35 0.62
N HIS A 161 11.36 -12.02 1.80
CA HIS A 161 9.95 -12.06 2.13
C HIS A 161 9.38 -10.63 2.06
N LEU A 162 8.66 -10.31 0.97
CA LEU A 162 8.18 -8.97 0.70
C LEU A 162 6.99 -8.62 1.58
N ASN A 163 7.02 -7.44 2.20
CA ASN A 163 5.99 -7.07 3.16
C ASN A 163 5.10 -5.97 2.60
N PHE A 164 3.85 -6.30 2.27
CA PHE A 164 2.82 -5.31 1.98
C PHE A 164 2.03 -4.92 3.24
N ASP A 165 2.24 -5.65 4.34
CA ASP A 165 1.78 -5.26 5.67
C ASP A 165 2.84 -4.45 6.45
N ARG A 166 2.41 -3.91 7.58
CA ARG A 166 3.24 -3.04 8.44
C ARG A 166 3.18 -3.43 9.92
N SER A 167 2.50 -4.53 10.27
CA SER A 167 2.23 -4.91 11.66
C SER A 167 3.54 -5.25 12.40
N GLY A 168 3.81 -4.54 13.50
CA GLY A 168 4.91 -4.85 14.41
C GLY A 168 6.28 -4.23 14.10
N LYS A 169 6.44 -3.47 12.99
CA LYS A 169 7.75 -2.95 12.55
C LYS A 169 8.07 -1.52 12.99
N GLN A 170 7.23 -0.89 13.80
CA GLN A 170 7.28 0.54 14.17
C GLN A 170 7.55 0.77 15.68
N ARG A 171 8.16 -0.22 16.34
CA ARG A 171 8.43 -0.19 17.78
C ARG A 171 9.72 0.57 18.15
N LEU A 172 10.58 0.88 17.19
CA LEU A 172 11.94 1.41 17.44
C LEU A 172 12.12 2.88 17.03
N GLY A 173 11.04 3.66 16.94
CA GLY A 173 11.15 5.06 16.52
C GLY A 173 11.48 5.25 15.02
N ILE A 174 11.51 4.18 14.24
CA ILE A 174 11.85 4.17 12.82
C ILE A 174 10.67 3.72 11.96
N ILE A 175 10.65 4.19 10.72
CA ILE A 175 9.79 3.65 9.66
C ILE A 175 10.72 3.01 8.64
N PRO A 176 10.86 1.67 8.61
CA PRO A 176 11.70 0.99 7.63
C PRO A 176 10.99 0.84 6.28
N PRO A 177 11.76 0.61 5.20
CA PRO A 177 11.18 0.29 3.89
C PRO A 177 10.40 -1.02 3.96
N ASN A 178 9.43 -1.17 3.07
CA ASN A 178 8.80 -2.47 2.83
C ASN A 178 9.76 -3.41 2.14
N PHE A 179 10.53 -2.87 1.20
CA PHE A 179 11.56 -3.56 0.44
C PHE A 179 12.53 -2.57 -0.21
N ILE A 180 13.73 -3.05 -0.51
CA ILE A 180 14.75 -2.33 -1.28
C ILE A 180 15.14 -3.20 -2.47
N LEU A 181 15.14 -2.60 -3.65
CA LEU A 181 15.65 -3.22 -4.88
C LEU A 181 17.06 -2.71 -5.17
N PHE A 182 17.91 -3.57 -5.72
CA PHE A 182 19.30 -3.27 -6.06
C PHE A 182 19.64 -3.77 -7.47
N ASN A 183 20.27 -2.90 -8.25
CA ASN A 183 20.89 -3.23 -9.53
C ASN A 183 22.36 -2.79 -9.48
N ILE A 184 23.30 -3.70 -9.76
CA ILE A 184 24.75 -3.45 -9.65
C ILE A 184 25.25 -2.33 -10.57
N GLY A 185 24.58 -2.06 -11.69
CA GLY A 185 24.94 -1.00 -12.63
C GLY A 185 24.25 0.34 -12.37
N LYS A 186 23.31 0.40 -11.42
CA LYS A 186 22.47 1.60 -11.17
C LYS A 186 22.44 2.04 -9.72
N GLY A 187 22.31 1.11 -8.78
CA GLY A 187 22.20 1.36 -7.36
C GLY A 187 20.86 0.86 -6.79
N TYR A 188 20.36 1.58 -5.79
CA TYR A 188 19.24 1.13 -4.96
C TYR A 188 17.98 1.98 -5.15
N LEU A 189 16.84 1.34 -4.91
CA LEU A 189 15.53 1.97 -4.75
C LEU A 189 14.85 1.43 -3.49
N SER A 190 14.50 2.32 -2.57
CA SER A 190 13.86 1.98 -1.30
C SER A 190 12.39 2.36 -1.31
N PHE A 191 11.52 1.37 -1.10
CA PHE A 191 10.07 1.53 -1.24
C PHE A 191 9.35 1.53 0.11
N PHE A 192 8.46 2.49 0.29
CA PHE A 192 7.64 2.66 1.48
C PHE A 192 6.16 2.70 1.08
N HIS A 193 5.54 1.52 1.08
CA HIS A 193 4.13 1.29 0.80
C HIS A 193 3.25 1.76 1.95
N GLU A 194 2.41 2.74 1.67
CA GLU A 194 1.62 3.51 2.61
C GLU A 194 2.49 4.07 3.76
N ALA A 195 3.11 5.21 3.57
CA ALA A 195 3.90 5.88 4.60
C ALA A 195 3.72 7.40 4.49
N PRO A 196 3.96 8.17 5.58
CA PRO A 196 4.26 7.75 6.96
C PRO A 196 3.08 7.14 7.73
N ARG A 197 3.36 6.20 8.64
CA ARG A 197 2.42 5.76 9.71
C ARG A 197 2.91 6.32 11.05
N PRO A 198 2.01 6.49 12.02
CA PRO A 198 2.42 6.73 13.39
C PRO A 198 3.23 5.58 14.01
N LEU A 199 4.15 5.93 14.91
CA LEU A 199 4.99 5.01 15.67
C LEU A 199 4.28 4.59 16.97
N SER A 200 4.71 3.51 17.62
CA SER A 200 4.24 3.20 18.99
C SER A 200 4.82 4.21 20.00
N TRP A 201 4.10 4.45 21.10
CA TRP A 201 4.49 5.37 22.17
C TRP A 201 4.19 4.74 23.53
N GLU A 202 5.04 5.00 24.51
CA GLU A 202 4.88 4.47 25.88
C GLU A 202 4.24 5.51 26.81
N ASP A 203 4.52 6.79 26.59
CA ASP A 203 3.98 7.88 27.40
C ASP A 203 3.50 9.09 26.59
N THR A 204 3.03 10.12 27.31
CA THR A 204 2.49 11.34 26.69
C THR A 204 3.58 12.16 25.99
N SER A 205 4.82 12.13 26.49
CA SER A 205 5.93 12.88 25.91
C SER A 205 6.39 12.29 24.58
N ASP A 206 6.42 10.96 24.49
CA ASP A 206 6.64 10.22 23.25
C ASP A 206 5.55 10.54 22.24
N LEU A 207 4.28 10.49 22.65
CA LEU A 207 3.14 10.80 21.77
C LEU A 207 3.24 12.20 21.19
N GLN A 208 3.61 13.20 22.00
CA GLN A 208 3.81 14.57 21.53
C GLN A 208 4.91 14.64 20.46
N ARG A 209 6.02 13.92 20.67
CA ARG A 209 7.16 13.88 19.75
C ARG A 209 6.81 13.26 18.40
N ILE A 210 5.97 12.21 18.39
CA ILE A 210 5.59 11.51 17.16
C ILE A 210 4.24 11.94 16.58
N TRP A 211 3.57 12.93 17.19
CA TRP A 211 2.23 13.38 16.79
C TRP A 211 2.15 13.82 15.32
N GLY A 212 3.23 14.40 14.81
CA GLY A 212 3.35 14.77 13.40
C GLY A 212 3.17 13.59 12.45
N LEU A 213 3.51 12.36 12.86
CA LEU A 213 3.31 11.15 12.04
C LEU A 213 1.85 10.66 12.04
N TYR A 214 1.05 10.99 13.05
CA TYR A 214 -0.40 10.72 13.07
C TYR A 214 -1.18 11.65 12.16
N THR A 215 -0.67 12.86 12.01
CA THR A 215 -1.29 13.96 11.28
C THR A 215 -0.64 14.18 9.92
N ALA A 216 0.38 13.41 9.56
CA ALA A 216 0.94 13.44 8.23
C ALA A 216 -0.03 12.87 7.19
N LEU A 217 0.08 13.38 5.97
CA LEU A 217 -0.60 12.82 4.82
C LEU A 217 0.00 11.45 4.47
N ARG A 218 -0.72 10.64 3.71
CA ARG A 218 -0.33 9.24 3.49
C ARG A 218 -0.54 8.86 2.04
N PRO A 219 0.43 9.13 1.15
CA PRO A 219 0.43 8.59 -0.20
C PRO A 219 0.49 7.05 -0.19
N ASP A 220 0.07 6.44 -1.29
CA ASP A 220 0.06 4.99 -1.44
C ASP A 220 1.49 4.40 -1.48
N VAL A 221 2.47 5.04 -2.12
CA VAL A 221 3.89 4.63 -2.07
C VAL A 221 4.81 5.85 -2.12
N MET A 222 5.80 5.88 -1.23
CA MET A 222 6.97 6.74 -1.35
C MET A 222 8.18 5.92 -1.79
N VAL A 223 8.97 6.45 -2.72
CA VAL A 223 10.21 5.81 -3.21
C VAL A 223 11.37 6.76 -2.99
N TYR A 224 12.48 6.21 -2.50
CA TYR A 224 13.74 6.92 -2.28
C TYR A 224 14.85 6.28 -3.11
N SER A 225 15.69 7.11 -3.68
CA SER A 225 16.96 6.72 -4.30
C SER A 225 17.96 6.34 -3.21
N GLY A 226 18.76 5.31 -3.47
CA GLY A 226 19.72 4.81 -2.49
C GLY A 226 19.11 3.84 -1.47
N LYS A 227 19.95 3.36 -0.56
CA LYS A 227 19.59 2.38 0.47
C LYS A 227 19.10 3.10 1.73
N VAL A 228 17.80 3.38 1.80
CA VAL A 228 17.16 4.11 2.91
C VAL A 228 16.47 3.12 3.84
N LEU A 229 17.01 2.96 5.06
CA LEU A 229 16.48 2.05 6.08
C LEU A 229 15.55 2.72 7.09
N ASN A 230 15.48 4.06 7.10
CA ASN A 230 14.58 4.84 7.93
C ASN A 230 14.26 6.17 7.26
N ILE A 231 12.97 6.50 7.15
CA ILE A 231 12.52 7.80 6.61
C ILE A 231 12.10 8.79 7.69
N VAL A 232 12.11 8.41 8.97
CA VAL A 232 11.67 9.30 10.05
C VAL A 232 12.70 10.40 10.26
N ASN A 233 12.26 11.64 10.13
CA ASN A 233 13.02 12.82 10.54
C ASN A 233 12.07 13.79 11.24
N LEU A 234 12.07 13.76 12.57
CA LEU A 234 11.13 14.54 13.39
C LEU A 234 11.43 16.05 13.38
N SER A 235 12.61 16.45 12.90
CA SER A 235 12.98 17.84 12.69
C SER A 235 12.37 18.42 11.41
N ASN A 236 11.95 17.56 10.48
CA ASN A 236 11.30 17.97 9.24
C ASN A 236 9.79 18.20 9.43
N ASN A 237 9.21 18.93 8.48
CA ASN A 237 7.76 19.07 8.37
C ASN A 237 7.33 18.89 6.90
N PRO A 238 6.65 17.77 6.53
CA PRO A 238 6.23 16.65 7.39
C PRO A 238 7.41 15.88 8.03
N PRO A 239 7.20 15.11 9.11
CA PRO A 239 8.27 14.50 9.92
C PRO A 239 8.90 13.24 9.28
N VAL A 240 9.14 13.32 7.98
CA VAL A 240 9.85 12.33 7.20
C VAL A 240 10.86 13.02 6.29
N GLU A 241 11.83 12.24 5.80
CA GLU A 241 12.68 12.68 4.70
C GLU A 241 11.86 12.96 3.45
N LYS A 242 12.37 13.85 2.60
CA LYS A 242 11.75 14.14 1.31
C LYS A 242 11.93 12.91 0.39
N PRO A 243 10.84 12.33 -0.15
CA PRO A 243 10.95 11.24 -1.12
C PRO A 243 11.39 11.74 -2.50
N ASP A 244 12.07 10.89 -3.26
CA ASP A 244 12.43 11.19 -4.66
C ASP A 244 11.22 11.01 -5.58
N ALA A 245 10.41 9.99 -5.31
CA ALA A 245 9.15 9.77 -6.02
C ALA A 245 7.99 9.42 -5.10
N ILE A 246 6.79 9.78 -5.55
CA ILE A 246 5.52 9.29 -4.99
C ILE A 246 4.72 8.59 -6.09
N LEU A 247 4.19 7.42 -5.78
CA LEU A 247 3.23 6.71 -6.64
C LEU A 247 1.88 6.66 -5.93
N GLU A 248 0.82 7.03 -6.64
CA GLU A 248 -0.56 6.95 -6.15
C GLU A 248 -1.40 6.07 -7.08
N PHE A 249 -2.23 5.20 -6.52
CA PHE A 249 -3.05 4.26 -7.29
C PHE A 249 -4.54 4.57 -7.14
N LYS A 250 -5.29 4.47 -8.24
CA LYS A 250 -6.75 4.67 -8.26
C LYS A 250 -7.45 3.59 -9.08
N GLU A 251 -8.31 2.84 -8.41
CA GLU A 251 -8.94 1.62 -8.92
C GLU A 251 -10.36 1.82 -9.45
N LEU A 252 -11.06 2.87 -9.02
CA LEU A 252 -12.47 3.10 -9.37
C LEU A 252 -12.55 4.02 -10.58
N GLU A 253 -13.67 4.01 -11.31
CA GLU A 253 -13.84 4.87 -12.49
C GLU A 253 -14.16 6.32 -12.11
N ASP A 254 -14.91 6.48 -11.03
CA ASP A 254 -15.47 7.74 -10.56
C ASP A 254 -14.69 8.36 -9.40
N TRP A 255 -13.48 7.86 -9.13
CA TRP A 255 -12.69 8.24 -7.95
C TRP A 255 -12.49 9.76 -7.84
N TRP A 256 -12.28 10.45 -8.96
CA TRP A 256 -12.10 11.90 -9.03
C TRP A 256 -13.35 12.69 -8.62
N ARG A 257 -14.56 12.09 -8.68
CA ARG A 257 -15.78 12.75 -8.19
C ARG A 257 -15.93 12.68 -6.67
N ARG A 258 -15.20 11.76 -6.03
CA ARG A 258 -15.36 11.48 -4.61
C ARG A 258 -14.82 12.62 -3.77
N SER A 259 -15.43 12.78 -2.62
CA SER A 259 -14.98 13.74 -1.62
C SER A 259 -14.73 13.01 -0.31
N ARG A 260 -13.71 13.47 0.41
CA ARG A 260 -13.37 13.02 1.75
C ARG A 260 -13.51 14.17 2.72
N ASP A 261 -14.04 13.88 3.90
CA ASP A 261 -14.05 14.83 5.00
C ASP A 261 -12.73 14.70 5.76
N LEU A 262 -11.93 15.76 5.77
CA LEU A 262 -10.73 15.84 6.60
C LEU A 262 -11.13 16.16 8.04
N ARG A 263 -11.69 15.19 8.77
CA ARG A 263 -12.15 15.38 10.17
C ARG A 263 -11.03 15.22 11.22
N GLY A 264 -9.95 14.49 10.88
CA GLY A 264 -8.92 14.06 11.83
C GLY A 264 -7.75 15.04 12.01
N TYR A 265 -7.44 15.86 11.01
CA TYR A 265 -6.28 16.75 11.03
C TYR A 265 -6.45 17.97 11.96
N PHE A 266 -7.68 18.27 12.38
CA PHE A 266 -8.02 19.53 13.05
C PHE A 266 -8.32 19.41 14.55
N LYS A 267 -8.51 18.22 15.11
CA LYS A 267 -8.72 18.06 16.58
C LYS A 267 -7.50 18.58 17.35
N LYS A 268 -7.72 19.44 18.35
CA LYS A 268 -6.66 19.98 19.23
C LYS A 268 -6.29 18.92 20.30
N PRO A 269 -5.03 18.48 20.42
CA PRO A 269 -4.42 18.21 21.71
C PRO A 269 -3.87 19.53 22.27
N LEU A 270 -3.99 19.73 23.57
CA LEU A 270 -3.59 20.97 24.25
C LEU A 270 -2.05 21.13 24.16
N THR A 271 -1.65 22.20 23.44
CA THR A 271 -0.32 22.82 23.19
C THR A 271 0.86 21.91 22.80
N ALA A 272 1.47 21.84 21.61
CA ALA A 272 1.06 21.78 20.19
C ALA A 272 0.60 23.00 19.35
N GLU A 273 0.32 24.19 19.91
CA GLU A 273 -0.43 25.23 19.15
C GLU A 273 0.40 26.03 18.14
N GLU A 274 1.65 26.36 18.42
CA GLU A 274 2.49 27.13 17.48
C GLU A 274 3.03 26.26 16.32
N TRP A 275 3.31 24.99 16.60
CA TRP A 275 3.83 24.03 15.62
C TRP A 275 2.74 23.54 14.66
N LYS A 276 1.53 23.28 15.20
CA LYS A 276 0.33 22.97 14.42
C LYS A 276 -0.07 24.15 13.52
N SER A 277 0.02 25.39 14.00
CA SER A 277 -0.31 26.58 13.19
C SER A 277 0.55 26.68 11.92
N LYS A 278 1.86 26.44 12.01
CA LYS A 278 2.77 26.49 10.83
C LYS A 278 2.57 25.33 9.85
N TRP A 279 2.31 24.11 10.32
CA TRP A 279 2.01 22.97 9.45
C TRP A 279 0.62 23.09 8.79
N ILE A 280 -0.39 23.45 9.59
CA ILE A 280 -1.73 23.73 9.10
C ILE A 280 -1.71 24.88 8.09
N ASP A 281 -0.84 25.88 8.28
CA ASP A 281 -0.68 26.95 7.31
C ASP A 281 -0.15 26.49 5.96
N GLY A 282 0.81 25.56 5.94
CA GLY A 282 1.29 24.93 4.70
C GLY A 282 0.24 24.00 4.06
N LEU A 283 -0.52 23.27 4.89
CA LEU A 283 -1.67 22.46 4.45
C LEU A 283 -2.76 23.35 3.83
N PHE A 284 -3.06 24.50 4.46
CA PHE A 284 -4.05 25.48 4.00
C PHE A 284 -3.58 26.26 2.78
N GLU A 285 -2.29 26.48 2.64
CA GLU A 285 -1.71 27.06 1.42
C GLU A 285 -1.86 26.09 0.25
N GLY A 286 -1.44 24.82 0.43
CA GLY A 286 -1.62 23.78 -0.59
C GLY A 286 -3.09 23.47 -0.90
N LEU A 287 -3.97 23.49 0.11
CA LEU A 287 -5.41 23.33 -0.08
C LEU A 287 -6.04 24.57 -0.73
N GLY A 288 -5.65 25.78 -0.33
CA GLY A 288 -6.15 27.04 -0.90
C GLY A 288 -5.78 27.14 -2.38
N GLU A 289 -4.55 26.78 -2.73
CA GLU A 289 -4.09 26.67 -4.12
C GLU A 289 -4.89 25.61 -4.88
N ALA A 290 -5.00 24.38 -4.36
CA ALA A 290 -5.72 23.28 -5.01
C ALA A 290 -7.25 23.48 -5.09
N MET A 291 -7.82 24.35 -4.26
CA MET A 291 -9.25 24.68 -4.24
C MET A 291 -9.56 26.01 -4.94
N GLY A 292 -8.56 26.83 -5.27
CA GLY A 292 -8.76 28.20 -5.76
C GLY A 292 -9.43 29.12 -4.73
N ILE A 293 -9.28 28.85 -3.43
CA ILE A 293 -9.93 29.58 -2.33
C ILE A 293 -8.88 30.36 -1.53
N ARG A 294 -9.24 31.55 -1.05
CA ARG A 294 -8.34 32.38 -0.22
C ARG A 294 -8.06 31.70 1.13
N LYS A 295 -6.79 31.72 1.55
CA LYS A 295 -6.30 31.17 2.83
C LYS A 295 -7.14 31.56 4.05
N SER A 296 -7.63 32.80 4.10
CA SER A 296 -8.46 33.31 5.20
C SER A 296 -9.81 32.59 5.33
N GLU A 297 -10.38 32.11 4.22
CA GLU A 297 -11.68 31.44 4.21
C GLU A 297 -11.56 29.97 4.63
N VAL A 298 -10.46 29.30 4.23
CA VAL A 298 -10.14 27.94 4.67
C VAL A 298 -9.86 27.90 6.18
N ARG A 299 -9.08 28.87 6.70
CA ARG A 299 -8.81 29.01 8.14
C ARG A 299 -10.09 29.18 8.95
N LYS A 300 -10.98 30.10 8.54
CA LYS A 300 -12.23 30.40 9.25
C LYS A 300 -13.14 29.17 9.39
N ARG A 301 -13.34 28.40 8.31
CA ARG A 301 -14.17 27.19 8.32
C ARG A 301 -13.61 26.14 9.30
N VAL A 302 -12.29 26.02 9.41
CA VAL A 302 -11.66 25.04 10.30
C VAL A 302 -11.61 25.51 11.76
N GLU A 303 -11.41 26.81 12.02
CA GLU A 303 -11.50 27.40 13.36
C GLU A 303 -12.90 27.25 13.97
N GLU A 304 -13.94 27.28 13.12
CA GLU A 304 -15.33 27.00 13.47
C GLU A 304 -15.62 25.49 13.69
N GLY A 305 -14.61 24.61 13.61
CA GLY A 305 -14.74 23.17 13.82
C GLY A 305 -15.43 22.42 12.69
N SER A 306 -15.64 23.04 11.53
CA SER A 306 -16.31 22.40 10.40
C SER A 306 -15.35 21.52 9.59
N SER A 307 -15.83 20.35 9.16
CA SER A 307 -15.04 19.40 8.38
C SER A 307 -14.77 19.94 6.97
N LEU A 308 -13.51 20.01 6.57
CA LEU A 308 -13.16 20.40 5.20
C LEU A 308 -13.42 19.21 4.27
N ARG A 309 -14.36 19.38 3.34
CA ARG A 309 -14.68 18.40 2.31
C ARG A 309 -13.77 18.62 1.11
N VAL A 310 -12.84 17.70 0.87
CA VAL A 310 -11.82 17.78 -0.18
C VAL A 310 -12.08 16.69 -1.20
N LYS A 311 -12.02 17.02 -2.50
CA LYS A 311 -12.15 16.01 -3.55
C LYS A 311 -10.89 15.13 -3.60
N GLU A 312 -11.04 13.86 -3.95
CA GLU A 312 -9.90 12.93 -3.95
C GLU A 312 -8.76 13.40 -4.87
N TYR A 313 -9.04 14.01 -6.02
CA TYR A 313 -7.99 14.55 -6.90
C TYR A 313 -7.21 15.72 -6.25
N GLN A 314 -7.85 16.50 -5.38
CA GLN A 314 -7.19 17.59 -4.64
C GLN A 314 -6.27 17.03 -3.55
N LEU A 315 -6.65 15.90 -2.94
CA LEU A 315 -5.80 15.20 -1.97
C LEU A 315 -4.49 14.72 -2.60
N ILE A 316 -4.52 14.30 -3.87
CA ILE A 316 -3.31 13.89 -4.61
C ILE A 316 -2.38 15.09 -4.81
N VAL A 317 -2.90 16.24 -5.23
CA VAL A 317 -2.12 17.48 -5.32
C VAL A 317 -1.53 17.86 -3.97
N LEU A 318 -2.29 17.68 -2.89
CA LEU A 318 -1.82 17.94 -1.54
C LEU A 318 -0.62 17.07 -1.16
N TYR A 319 -0.53 15.82 -1.65
CA TYR A 319 0.67 15.01 -1.46
C TYR A 319 1.89 15.60 -2.18
N LYS A 320 1.72 16.04 -3.44
CA LYS A 320 2.79 16.69 -4.22
C LYS A 320 3.30 17.96 -3.55
N THR A 321 2.41 18.83 -3.10
CA THR A 321 2.78 20.11 -2.48
C THR A 321 3.37 19.94 -1.07
N THR A 322 2.91 18.93 -0.32
CA THR A 322 3.39 18.65 1.04
C THR A 322 4.76 18.00 1.05
N TYR A 323 4.97 16.93 0.27
CA TYR A 323 6.22 16.16 0.28
C TYR A 323 7.24 16.66 -0.74
N LYS A 324 6.81 17.44 -1.74
CA LYS A 324 7.66 18.01 -2.79
C LYS A 324 8.60 16.99 -3.44
N PRO A 325 8.13 15.78 -3.83
CA PRO A 325 8.99 14.79 -4.49
C PRO A 325 9.51 15.33 -5.82
N MET A 326 10.66 14.81 -6.27
CA MET A 326 11.20 15.15 -7.60
C MET A 326 10.16 14.84 -8.68
N ARG A 327 9.50 13.68 -8.58
CA ARG A 327 8.41 13.29 -9.48
C ARG A 327 7.26 12.64 -8.72
N MET A 328 6.04 12.78 -9.24
CA MET A 328 4.88 12.10 -8.70
C MET A 328 4.09 11.52 -9.85
N VAL A 329 3.72 10.24 -9.73
CA VAL A 329 2.97 9.52 -10.75
C VAL A 329 1.64 9.06 -10.17
N LEU A 330 0.57 9.37 -10.89
CA LEU A 330 -0.77 8.85 -10.63
C LEU A 330 -1.06 7.73 -11.63
N VAL A 331 -1.28 6.52 -11.11
CA VAL A 331 -1.68 5.35 -11.88
C VAL A 331 -3.17 5.10 -11.68
N SER A 332 -3.96 5.28 -12.74
CA SER A 332 -5.41 5.04 -12.71
C SER A 332 -5.79 3.85 -13.56
N ARG A 333 -6.58 2.94 -12.97
CA ARG A 333 -7.11 1.77 -13.66
C ARG A 333 -7.97 2.18 -14.86
N LYS A 334 -8.82 3.19 -14.66
CA LYS A 334 -9.74 3.69 -15.66
C LYS A 334 -9.19 4.96 -16.30
N GLU A 335 -9.68 5.28 -17.50
CA GLU A 335 -9.40 6.56 -18.11
C GLU A 335 -9.99 7.69 -17.26
N ILE A 336 -9.23 8.78 -17.10
CA ILE A 336 -9.70 9.96 -16.39
C ILE A 336 -10.05 11.08 -17.38
N PRO A 337 -11.03 11.94 -17.07
CA PRO A 337 -11.38 13.06 -17.94
C PRO A 337 -10.22 14.01 -18.25
N SER A 338 -10.18 14.57 -19.46
CA SER A 338 -9.07 15.40 -19.93
C SER A 338 -8.86 16.69 -19.11
N ASP A 339 -9.93 17.25 -18.55
CA ASP A 339 -9.86 18.40 -17.62
C ASP A 339 -9.14 18.03 -16.32
N ILE A 340 -9.40 16.84 -15.78
CA ILE A 340 -8.69 16.32 -14.61
C ILE A 340 -7.22 16.00 -14.95
N LYS A 341 -6.91 15.47 -16.15
CA LYS A 341 -5.51 15.28 -16.60
C LYS A 341 -4.76 16.61 -16.66
N LYS A 342 -5.38 17.64 -17.26
CA LYS A 342 -4.80 18.99 -17.33
C LYS A 342 -4.56 19.56 -15.94
N PHE A 343 -5.54 19.41 -15.04
CA PHE A 343 -5.38 19.82 -13.64
C PHE A 343 -4.16 19.16 -12.98
N PHE A 344 -3.90 17.86 -13.20
CA PHE A 344 -2.70 17.22 -12.66
C PHE A 344 -1.39 17.67 -13.33
N ALA A 345 -1.43 17.94 -14.64
CA ALA A 345 -0.29 18.45 -15.38
C ALA A 345 0.17 19.82 -14.85
N ASP A 346 -0.77 20.69 -14.46
CA ASP A 346 -0.47 22.01 -13.86
C ASP A 346 0.33 21.88 -12.55
N TYR A 347 0.21 20.75 -11.84
CA TYR A 347 0.99 20.43 -10.62
C TYR A 347 2.20 19.52 -10.88
N SER A 348 2.58 19.29 -12.14
CA SER A 348 3.67 18.39 -12.53
C SER A 348 3.50 16.98 -11.96
N ILE A 349 2.28 16.45 -12.04
CA ILE A 349 1.93 15.07 -11.70
C ILE A 349 1.72 14.30 -13.01
N ASP A 350 2.56 13.29 -13.23
CA ASP A 350 2.47 12.43 -14.40
C ASP A 350 1.29 11.47 -14.23
N VAL A 351 0.38 11.43 -15.20
CA VAL A 351 -0.81 10.56 -15.16
C VAL A 351 -0.66 9.42 -16.16
N ILE A 352 -0.81 8.20 -15.66
CA ILE A 352 -0.92 6.99 -16.49
C ILE A 352 -2.28 6.39 -16.20
N ASP A 353 -3.19 6.48 -17.16
CA ASP A 353 -4.58 6.06 -17.00
C ASP A 353 -4.98 4.98 -18.01
N ASN A 354 -6.23 4.51 -17.89
CA ASN A 354 -6.73 3.36 -18.65
C ASN A 354 -5.83 2.12 -18.47
N VAL A 355 -5.20 1.97 -17.31
CA VAL A 355 -4.21 0.90 -17.06
C VAL A 355 -4.87 -0.48 -17.04
N GLU A 356 -6.10 -0.57 -16.54
CA GLU A 356 -6.76 -1.83 -16.23
C GLU A 356 -5.80 -2.78 -15.50
N PHE A 357 -5.62 -4.01 -15.95
CA PHE A 357 -4.62 -4.94 -15.45
C PHE A 357 -3.51 -5.22 -16.48
N ASN A 358 -3.11 -4.19 -17.25
CA ASN A 358 -2.06 -4.30 -18.27
C ASN A 358 -0.70 -3.80 -17.74
N GLU A 359 0.21 -4.74 -17.48
CA GLU A 359 1.55 -4.47 -16.94
C GLU A 359 2.40 -3.57 -17.85
N LYS A 360 2.26 -3.70 -19.18
CA LYS A 360 3.04 -2.91 -20.16
C LYS A 360 2.82 -1.41 -20.00
N LYS A 361 1.63 -1.00 -19.55
CA LYS A 361 1.33 0.42 -19.28
C LYS A 361 2.12 0.98 -18.10
N LEU A 362 2.73 0.14 -17.28
CA LEU A 362 3.55 0.52 -16.14
C LEU A 362 5.06 0.58 -16.46
N GLU A 363 5.48 0.21 -17.67
CA GLU A 363 6.89 0.27 -18.11
C GLU A 363 7.48 1.68 -17.97
N ALA A 364 6.71 2.71 -18.32
CA ALA A 364 7.13 4.11 -18.17
C ALA A 364 7.40 4.48 -16.69
N VAL A 365 6.63 3.91 -15.75
CA VAL A 365 6.86 4.11 -14.31
C VAL A 365 8.15 3.42 -13.89
N ALA A 366 8.33 2.16 -14.28
CA ALA A 366 9.51 1.38 -13.94
C ALA A 366 10.78 2.01 -14.52
N GLN A 367 10.76 2.48 -15.77
CA GLN A 367 11.89 3.16 -16.40
C GLN A 367 12.27 4.43 -15.65
N PHE A 368 11.27 5.24 -15.27
CA PHE A 368 11.52 6.43 -14.46
C PHE A 368 12.15 6.09 -13.10
N LEU A 369 11.65 5.05 -12.41
CA LEU A 369 12.24 4.62 -11.15
C LEU A 369 13.67 4.09 -11.33
N ASN A 370 13.94 3.37 -12.42
CA ASN A 370 15.28 2.94 -12.77
C ASN A 370 16.24 4.12 -12.96
N ASP A 371 15.77 5.21 -13.57
CA ASP A 371 16.58 6.42 -13.76
C ASP A 371 16.84 7.18 -12.44
N LEU A 372 15.99 6.99 -11.43
CA LEU A 372 16.21 7.53 -10.08
C LEU A 372 17.20 6.72 -9.26
N ALA A 373 17.45 5.45 -9.58
CA ALA A 373 18.28 4.60 -8.74
C ALA A 373 19.71 5.15 -8.61
N SER A 374 20.25 5.11 -7.40
CA SER A 374 21.62 5.56 -7.13
C SER A 374 22.24 4.75 -5.99
N PHE A 375 23.56 4.80 -5.88
CA PHE A 375 24.27 4.26 -4.73
C PHE A 375 24.12 5.15 -3.48
N GLY A 376 23.58 6.36 -3.62
CA GLY A 376 23.47 7.32 -2.53
C GLY A 376 24.83 7.58 -1.87
N SER A 377 24.88 7.52 -0.54
CA SER A 377 26.10 7.65 0.25
C SER A 377 26.74 6.29 0.60
N ALA A 378 26.39 5.21 -0.11
CA ALA A 378 26.95 3.89 0.18
C ALA A 378 28.36 3.75 -0.43
N ASP A 379 29.37 3.65 0.43
CA ASP A 379 30.76 3.42 0.01
C ASP A 379 31.01 1.97 -0.46
N THR A 380 30.10 1.05 -0.10
CA THR A 380 30.22 -0.38 -0.44
C THR A 380 28.87 -0.96 -0.85
N VAL A 381 28.94 -2.01 -1.69
CA VAL A 381 27.78 -2.78 -2.14
C VAL A 381 27.88 -4.21 -1.64
N LEU A 382 26.75 -4.79 -1.25
CA LEU A 382 26.68 -6.21 -0.89
C LEU A 382 26.25 -6.98 -2.13
N ILE A 383 27.12 -7.88 -2.60
CA ILE A 383 26.84 -8.78 -3.72
C ILE A 383 26.68 -10.18 -3.17
N GLU A 384 25.48 -10.74 -3.30
CA GLU A 384 25.24 -12.15 -2.98
C GLU A 384 25.84 -13.03 -4.08
N VAL A 385 26.73 -13.94 -3.70
CA VAL A 385 27.31 -14.95 -4.59
C VAL A 385 27.05 -16.35 -4.03
N SER A 386 27.04 -17.35 -4.92
CA SER A 386 26.90 -18.74 -4.47
C SER A 386 28.10 -19.17 -3.62
N LYS A 387 27.90 -20.17 -2.75
CA LYS A 387 28.98 -20.75 -1.91
C LYS A 387 30.18 -21.19 -2.75
N ASN A 388 29.93 -21.74 -3.94
CA ASN A 388 30.98 -22.18 -4.85
C ASN A 388 31.80 -21.00 -5.39
N VAL A 389 31.14 -19.89 -5.75
CA VAL A 389 31.84 -18.67 -6.18
C VAL A 389 32.64 -18.07 -5.04
N ALA A 390 32.05 -17.97 -3.84
CA ALA A 390 32.76 -17.47 -2.65
C ALA A 390 34.02 -18.30 -2.34
N ALA A 391 33.93 -19.63 -2.40
CA ALA A 391 35.07 -20.52 -2.18
C ALA A 391 36.17 -20.32 -3.24
N LYS A 392 35.80 -20.16 -4.50
CA LYS A 392 36.76 -19.86 -5.59
C LYS A 392 37.43 -18.50 -5.42
N LEU A 393 36.69 -17.47 -5.00
CA LEU A 393 37.28 -16.15 -4.73
C LEU A 393 38.30 -16.22 -3.60
N GLU A 394 38.03 -17.00 -2.55
CA GLU A 394 38.96 -17.24 -1.45
C GLU A 394 40.22 -18.02 -1.90
N GLU A 395 40.06 -19.03 -2.75
CA GLU A 395 41.17 -19.78 -3.35
C GLU A 395 42.09 -18.85 -4.17
N ILE A 396 41.51 -18.03 -5.05
CA ILE A 396 42.26 -17.06 -5.87
C ILE A 396 42.97 -16.04 -4.98
N LYS A 397 42.32 -15.55 -3.92
CA LYS A 397 42.92 -14.64 -2.94
C LYS A 397 44.22 -15.22 -2.38
N ASN A 398 44.19 -16.50 -1.99
CA ASN A 398 45.33 -17.18 -1.38
C ASN A 398 46.45 -17.46 -2.40
N VAL A 399 46.10 -17.90 -3.62
CA VAL A 399 47.09 -18.17 -4.69
C VAL A 399 47.81 -16.90 -5.13
N LEU A 400 47.08 -15.78 -5.24
CA LEU A 400 47.64 -14.49 -5.66
C LEU A 400 48.18 -13.66 -4.49
N ASN A 401 48.09 -14.17 -3.26
CA ASN A 401 48.47 -13.47 -2.02
C ASN A 401 47.86 -12.06 -1.90
N LEU A 402 46.57 -11.94 -2.23
CA LEU A 402 45.84 -10.68 -2.21
C LEU A 402 45.24 -10.41 -0.82
N ARG A 403 45.10 -9.13 -0.48
CA ARG A 403 44.70 -8.70 0.87
C ARG A 403 43.21 -8.83 1.16
N SER A 404 42.37 -8.91 0.13
CA SER A 404 40.91 -8.95 0.27
C SER A 404 40.26 -9.59 -0.96
N ILE A 405 39.00 -9.99 -0.81
CA ILE A 405 38.16 -10.45 -1.94
C ILE A 405 37.93 -9.31 -2.94
N ASP A 406 37.83 -8.07 -2.47
CA ASP A 406 37.71 -6.90 -3.33
C ASP A 406 38.94 -6.74 -4.25
N ALA A 407 40.15 -6.94 -3.71
CA ALA A 407 41.37 -6.95 -4.51
C ALA A 407 41.41 -8.10 -5.53
N VAL A 408 40.80 -9.25 -5.23
CA VAL A 408 40.63 -10.36 -6.18
C VAL A 408 39.70 -9.94 -7.32
N ILE A 409 38.56 -9.34 -6.99
CA ILE A 409 37.59 -8.85 -7.98
C ILE A 409 38.24 -7.79 -8.88
N GLU A 410 38.93 -6.81 -8.29
CA GLU A 410 39.69 -5.81 -9.06
C GLU A 410 40.72 -6.44 -9.99
N TYR A 411 41.47 -7.44 -9.51
CA TYR A 411 42.47 -8.13 -10.31
C TYR A 411 41.82 -8.85 -11.51
N ILE A 412 40.73 -9.57 -11.27
CA ILE A 412 39.97 -10.27 -12.31
C ILE A 412 39.44 -9.27 -13.35
N ILE A 413 38.80 -8.18 -12.89
CA ILE A 413 38.28 -7.13 -13.77
C ILE A 413 39.41 -6.53 -14.61
N LYS A 414 40.55 -6.18 -14.00
CA LYS A 414 41.71 -5.63 -14.72
C LYS A 414 42.25 -6.60 -15.77
N LYS A 415 42.28 -7.91 -15.48
CA LYS A 415 42.75 -8.92 -16.45
C LYS A 415 41.80 -9.06 -17.64
N ILE A 416 40.49 -9.15 -17.38
CA ILE A 416 39.47 -9.27 -18.43
C ILE A 416 39.45 -7.99 -19.28
N CYS A 417 39.40 -6.80 -18.66
CA CYS A 417 39.35 -5.53 -19.39
C CYS A 417 40.64 -5.20 -20.17
N VAL A 418 41.80 -5.74 -19.79
CA VAL A 418 43.05 -5.56 -20.54
C VAL A 418 43.14 -6.52 -21.74
N GLU A 419 42.49 -7.68 -21.68
CA GLU A 419 42.44 -8.64 -22.79
C GLU A 419 41.41 -8.24 -23.87
N ASP A 420 40.30 -7.60 -23.49
CA ASP A 420 39.28 -7.09 -24.44
C ASP A 420 39.71 -5.84 -25.22
N VAL A 421 40.78 -5.14 -24.85
CA VAL A 421 41.36 -4.05 -25.68
C VAL A 421 42.21 -4.60 -26.84
N LYS A 422 42.42 -5.93 -26.91
CA LYS A 422 43.13 -6.58 -28.02
C LYS A 422 42.24 -7.32 -29.01
N HIS A 423 40.96 -7.52 -28.71
CA HIS A 423 40.02 -8.12 -29.65
C HIS A 423 38.69 -7.39 -29.64
N ASP A 424 38.36 -6.77 -30.77
CA ASP A 424 37.00 -6.30 -31.11
C ASP A 424 35.99 -7.42 -30.83
N VAL A 425 35.16 -7.26 -29.79
CA VAL A 425 34.00 -8.12 -29.57
C VAL A 425 32.75 -7.36 -30.04
N VAL A 426 32.30 -7.77 -31.23
CA VAL A 426 30.96 -7.54 -31.77
C VAL A 426 29.95 -8.25 -30.86
N PHE A 427 29.08 -7.49 -30.18
CA PHE A 427 27.88 -8.05 -29.54
C PHE A 427 26.83 -8.33 -30.63
N CYS A 428 26.35 -9.58 -30.70
CA CYS A 428 25.11 -9.96 -31.38
C CYS A 428 23.99 -10.12 -30.34
#